data_AF-A0A418YH90-F1
#
_entry.id   AF-A0A418YH90-F1
#
_cell.length_a   1.000
_cell.length_b   1.000
_cell.length_c   1.000
_cell.angle_alpha   90.00
_cell.angle_beta   90.00
_cell.angle_gamma   90.00
#
_symmetry.space_group_name_H-M   'P 1'
#
loop_
_entity.id
_entity.type
_entity.pdbx_description
1 polymer ?
#
loop_
_entity_poly.entity_id
_entity_poly.type
_entity_poly.pdbx_seq_one_letter_code
_entity_poly.pdbx_strand_id
1 'polypeptide(L)'
;MVKWIFSCYLFACTALANELPTQSWVFYQPQQQDKQITRLQWQGVMKALKQAGAKGLVLQWTAYGDNTFGQPHELQLSTLAEFAAQAGLQVMVGLYLDSNYFEQIKQASSSLPFYLNKHRALSLKQAQHWQGFSQTPAFAGWYISEEIDDYHWQDYQKNQLLIEHLSASYEQLQQLTPEAPVYISAYLGGHLPVVKARHLLQRISLQGKLKVWLQDGVGTGALSHSQREMYFNGIFSCASEQGQPSGIVLERFRQNKQADSFAAEPAENAHWYQQIEWSKAWCPSQSAVFSLRYLTLAKQAFTPK
;
A
#
# COMPACT_ATOMS: atom_id res chain seq x y z
N MET A 1 -2.15 52.28 41.96
CA MET A 1 -2.78 50.94 41.95
C MET A 1 -2.72 50.38 40.54
N VAL A 2 -1.69 49.59 40.23
CA VAL A 2 -1.55 48.92 38.93
C VAL A 2 -1.95 47.47 39.12
N LYS A 3 -3.10 47.08 38.56
CA LYS A 3 -3.57 45.70 38.56
C LYS A 3 -2.83 44.93 37.47
N TRP A 4 -1.96 44.01 37.88
CA TRP A 4 -1.40 43.01 37.00
C TRP A 4 -2.44 41.90 36.77
N ILE A 5 -2.91 41.75 35.54
CA ILE A 5 -3.70 40.59 35.13
C ILE A 5 -2.70 39.56 34.60
N PHE A 6 -2.46 38.51 35.39
CA PHE A 6 -1.79 37.30 34.92
C PHE A 6 -2.75 36.56 33.98
N SER A 7 -2.52 36.66 32.68
CA SER A 7 -3.21 35.81 31.70
C SER A 7 -2.47 34.48 31.62
N CYS A 8 -3.03 33.44 32.25
CA CYS A 8 -2.57 32.07 32.08
C CYS A 8 -2.92 31.61 30.66
N TYR A 9 -1.92 31.52 29.79
CA TYR A 9 -2.05 30.79 28.54
C TYR A 9 -2.20 29.30 28.86
N LEU A 10 -3.44 28.82 28.87
CA LEU A 10 -3.72 27.39 28.67
C LEU A 10 -3.22 27.05 27.26
N PHE A 11 -2.05 26.41 27.18
CA PHE A 11 -1.69 25.62 26.01
C PHE A 11 -2.69 24.47 25.94
N ALA A 12 -3.75 24.66 25.16
CA ALA A 12 -4.52 23.56 24.62
C ALA A 12 -3.56 22.75 23.75
N CYS A 13 -2.94 21.73 24.34
CA CYS A 13 -2.39 20.61 23.61
C CYS A 13 -3.59 19.93 22.95
N THR A 14 -4.02 20.44 21.79
CA THR A 14 -4.92 19.70 20.93
C THR A 14 -4.16 18.44 20.59
N ALA A 15 -4.56 17.32 21.20
CA ALA A 15 -4.16 16.01 20.74
C ALA A 15 -4.41 16.03 19.24
N LEU A 16 -3.34 16.01 18.44
CA LEU A 16 -3.47 15.73 17.02
C LEU A 16 -4.17 14.39 16.99
N ALA A 17 -5.45 14.39 16.62
CA ALA A 17 -6.20 13.16 16.45
C ALA A 17 -5.35 12.27 15.54
N ASN A 18 -5.07 11.04 15.99
CA ASN A 18 -4.10 10.17 15.34
C ASN A 18 -4.51 9.98 13.88
N GLU A 19 -3.77 10.61 12.97
CA GLU A 19 -4.05 10.57 11.54
C GLU A 19 -3.79 9.16 10.97
N LEU A 20 -3.09 8.31 11.74
CA LEU A 20 -2.73 6.95 11.36
C LEU A 20 -3.21 5.96 12.41
N PRO A 21 -3.64 4.75 12.01
CA PRO A 21 -3.68 3.62 12.93
C PRO A 21 -2.29 3.39 13.54
N THR A 22 -2.24 3.01 14.81
CA THR A 22 -0.99 2.73 15.52
C THR A 22 -0.18 1.65 14.80
N GLN A 23 1.13 1.87 14.63
CA GLN A 23 2.04 0.92 13.96
C GLN A 23 1.62 0.56 12.52
N SER A 24 0.89 1.47 11.85
CA SER A 24 0.50 1.25 10.45
C SER A 24 1.65 1.49 9.48
N TRP A 25 1.57 0.80 8.36
CA TRP A 25 2.36 1.11 7.16
C TRP A 25 1.73 2.26 6.39
N VAL A 26 2.54 3.04 5.66
CA VAL A 26 2.03 4.10 4.80
C VAL A 26 2.55 3.88 3.38
N PHE A 27 1.63 3.74 2.43
CA PHE A 27 1.97 3.63 1.02
C PHE A 27 2.46 4.97 0.48
N TYR A 28 3.57 4.94 -0.24
CA TYR A 28 4.00 6.01 -1.12
C TYR A 28 4.04 5.48 -2.54
N GLN A 29 3.30 6.18 -3.42
CA GLN A 29 3.33 5.99 -4.86
C GLN A 29 4.21 7.08 -5.46
N PRO A 30 5.45 6.77 -5.87
CA PRO A 30 6.27 7.72 -6.61
C PRO A 30 5.54 8.21 -7.85
N GLN A 31 5.48 9.53 -8.03
CA GLN A 31 4.94 10.18 -9.22
C GLN A 31 5.95 11.17 -9.79
N GLN A 32 5.87 11.43 -11.10
CA GLN A 32 6.77 12.37 -11.78
C GLN A 32 6.71 13.79 -11.17
N GLN A 33 5.53 14.20 -10.69
CA GLN A 33 5.35 15.49 -10.02
C GLN A 33 6.10 15.62 -8.69
N ASP A 34 6.49 14.50 -8.05
CA ASP A 34 7.14 14.54 -6.74
C ASP A 34 8.62 14.97 -6.83
N LYS A 35 9.17 15.14 -8.05
CA LYS A 35 10.54 15.63 -8.28
C LYS A 35 10.79 17.03 -7.71
N GLN A 36 9.74 17.82 -7.56
CA GLN A 36 9.81 19.16 -6.95
C GLN A 36 10.01 19.13 -5.43
N ILE A 37 9.81 17.98 -4.79
CA ILE A 37 9.90 17.83 -3.34
C ILE A 37 11.38 17.76 -2.96
N THR A 38 11.82 18.74 -2.19
CA THR A 38 13.22 18.85 -1.76
C THR A 38 13.59 17.78 -0.73
N ARG A 39 14.90 17.52 -0.60
CA ARG A 39 15.44 16.63 0.45
C ARG A 39 14.96 17.02 1.86
N LEU A 40 14.96 18.31 2.18
CA LEU A 40 14.53 18.80 3.48
C LEU A 40 13.03 18.54 3.73
N GLN A 41 12.18 18.72 2.72
CA GLN A 41 10.77 18.37 2.81
C GLN A 41 10.59 16.87 3.04
N TRP A 42 11.31 16.02 2.31
CA TRP A 42 11.24 14.56 2.52
C TRP A 42 11.68 14.13 3.91
N GLN A 43 12.79 14.66 4.42
CA GLN A 43 13.23 14.39 5.79
C GLN A 43 12.17 14.83 6.82
N GLY A 44 11.54 15.99 6.60
CA GLY A 44 10.41 16.47 7.41
C GLY A 44 9.23 15.52 7.39
N VAL A 45 8.84 15.02 6.21
CA VAL A 45 7.75 14.05 6.04
C VAL A 45 8.05 12.74 6.79
N MET A 46 9.25 12.18 6.66
CA MET A 46 9.62 10.92 7.34
C MET A 46 9.60 11.09 8.87
N LYS A 47 10.10 12.21 9.37
CA LYS A 47 10.03 12.53 10.81
C LYS A 47 8.59 12.66 11.29
N ALA A 48 7.73 13.35 10.53
CA ALA A 48 6.32 13.51 10.85
C ALA A 48 5.58 12.17 10.87
N LEU A 49 5.85 11.27 9.91
CA LEU A 49 5.30 9.90 9.91
C LEU A 49 5.69 9.13 11.17
N LYS A 50 6.97 9.16 11.57
CA LYS A 50 7.40 8.48 12.79
C LYS A 50 6.72 9.04 14.03
N GLN A 51 6.62 10.36 14.12
CA GLN A 51 5.94 11.05 15.24
C GLN A 51 4.45 10.73 15.29
N ALA A 52 3.81 10.54 14.14
CA ALA A 52 2.42 10.10 14.03
C ALA A 52 2.21 8.59 14.33
N GLY A 53 3.27 7.86 14.68
CA GLY A 53 3.20 6.45 15.08
C GLY A 53 3.23 5.45 13.93
N ALA A 54 3.65 5.87 12.73
CA ALA A 54 3.87 4.95 11.60
C ALA A 54 4.96 3.92 11.94
N LYS A 55 4.72 2.68 11.50
CA LYS A 55 5.73 1.61 11.53
C LYS A 55 6.75 1.77 10.42
N GLY A 56 6.28 2.11 9.22
CA GLY A 56 7.15 2.19 8.07
C GLY A 56 6.47 2.68 6.80
N LEU A 57 7.29 2.81 5.77
CA LEU A 57 6.88 3.19 4.42
C LEU A 57 6.78 1.96 3.53
N VAL A 58 5.78 1.91 2.68
CA VAL A 58 5.70 0.96 1.57
C VAL A 58 5.93 1.76 0.30
N LEU A 59 7.09 1.59 -0.32
CA LEU A 59 7.30 2.06 -1.68
C LEU A 59 6.43 1.17 -2.57
N GLN A 60 5.32 1.66 -3.11
CA GLN A 60 4.39 0.75 -3.81
C GLN A 60 5.04 0.13 -5.04
N TRP A 61 5.88 0.89 -5.73
CA TRP A 61 6.70 0.44 -6.84
C TRP A 61 8.00 1.23 -6.84
N THR A 62 9.06 0.62 -7.37
CA THR A 62 10.32 1.32 -7.66
C THR A 62 10.47 1.59 -9.16
N ALA A 63 9.64 0.96 -9.99
CA ALA A 63 9.51 1.25 -11.41
C ALA A 63 8.04 1.09 -11.86
N TYR A 64 7.56 2.04 -12.67
CA TYR A 64 6.18 2.08 -13.17
C TYR A 64 6.16 2.34 -14.69
N GLY A 65 5.79 1.32 -15.47
CA GLY A 65 5.98 1.35 -16.93
C GLY A 65 7.44 1.62 -17.27
N ASP A 66 7.71 2.59 -18.13
CA ASP A 66 9.08 2.98 -18.49
C ASP A 66 9.72 3.96 -17.48
N ASN A 67 9.01 4.33 -16.41
CA ASN A 67 9.52 5.27 -15.41
C ASN A 67 10.24 4.53 -14.27
N THR A 68 11.53 4.80 -14.09
CA THR A 68 12.35 4.19 -13.03
C THR A 68 12.67 5.13 -11.86
N PHE A 69 11.97 6.27 -11.74
CA PHE A 69 12.06 7.30 -10.68
C PHE A 69 13.45 7.61 -10.13
N GLY A 70 13.98 8.81 -10.42
CA GLY A 70 15.34 9.18 -10.00
C GLY A 70 16.27 9.28 -11.20
N GLN A 71 16.05 10.26 -12.08
CA GLN A 71 17.09 10.67 -13.03
C GLN A 71 18.33 11.20 -12.28
N PRO A 72 19.52 11.31 -12.89
CA PRO A 72 20.74 11.72 -12.20
C PRO A 72 20.65 13.04 -11.40
N HIS A 73 19.73 13.93 -11.77
CA HIS A 73 19.49 15.23 -11.12
C HIS A 73 18.27 15.23 -10.16
N GLU A 74 17.59 14.10 -10.03
CA GLU A 74 16.42 13.93 -9.17
C GLU A 74 16.79 13.15 -7.90
N LEU A 75 15.97 13.29 -6.86
CA LEU A 75 16.14 12.48 -5.66
C LEU A 75 15.87 11.00 -6.01
N GLN A 76 16.86 10.16 -5.74
CA GLN A 76 16.73 8.72 -5.90
C GLN A 76 15.78 8.16 -4.85
N LEU A 77 14.96 7.17 -5.22
CA LEU A 77 14.10 6.47 -4.27
C LEU A 77 14.91 5.78 -3.16
N SER A 78 16.13 5.33 -3.44
CA SER A 78 17.04 4.79 -2.42
C SER A 78 17.38 5.81 -1.34
N THR A 79 17.61 7.07 -1.71
CA THR A 79 17.82 8.17 -0.74
C THR A 79 16.56 8.42 0.10
N LEU A 80 15.36 8.28 -0.46
CA LEU A 80 14.12 8.39 0.29
C LEU A 80 13.99 7.24 1.31
N ALA A 81 14.35 6.02 0.93
CA ALA A 81 14.39 4.88 1.84
C ALA A 81 15.41 5.08 2.98
N GLU A 82 16.56 5.70 2.69
CA GLU A 82 17.54 6.11 3.72
C GLU A 82 16.99 7.16 4.68
N PHE A 83 16.23 8.15 4.19
CA PHE A 83 15.57 9.13 5.08
C PHE A 83 14.53 8.46 5.98
N ALA A 84 13.76 7.50 5.47
CA ALA A 84 12.85 6.71 6.28
C ALA A 84 13.62 5.93 7.36
N ALA A 85 14.70 5.25 6.98
CA ALA A 85 15.56 4.52 7.91
C ALA A 85 16.14 5.43 9.02
N GLN A 86 16.64 6.62 8.66
CA GLN A 86 17.16 7.61 9.60
C GLN A 86 16.09 8.13 10.57
N ALA A 87 14.83 8.21 10.13
CA ALA A 87 13.70 8.55 10.99
C ALA A 87 13.23 7.37 11.87
N GLY A 88 13.87 6.19 11.77
CA GLY A 88 13.48 4.99 12.50
C GLY A 88 12.20 4.34 11.94
N LEU A 89 11.91 4.55 10.66
CA LEU A 89 10.86 3.84 9.92
C LEU A 89 11.45 2.63 9.21
N GLN A 90 10.66 1.56 9.14
CA GLN A 90 10.93 0.44 8.26
C GLN A 90 10.53 0.76 6.81
N VAL A 91 11.07 0.04 5.84
CA VAL A 91 10.77 0.21 4.41
C VAL A 91 10.48 -1.14 3.77
N MET A 92 9.27 -1.28 3.22
CA MET A 92 8.97 -2.31 2.23
C MET A 92 9.25 -1.76 0.84
N VAL A 93 9.95 -2.56 0.04
CA VAL A 93 10.39 -2.17 -1.30
C VAL A 93 9.46 -2.80 -2.33
N GLY A 94 8.68 -1.97 -3.00
CA GLY A 94 7.88 -2.35 -4.15
C GLY A 94 8.74 -2.74 -5.33
N LEU A 95 8.18 -3.57 -6.20
CA LEU A 95 8.85 -4.04 -7.40
C LEU A 95 8.41 -3.23 -8.62
N TYR A 96 8.43 -3.86 -9.79
CA TYR A 96 7.96 -3.30 -11.04
C TYR A 96 6.44 -3.39 -11.11
N LEU A 97 5.81 -2.35 -11.65
CA LEU A 97 4.41 -2.38 -12.09
C LEU A 97 4.31 -1.89 -13.53
N ASP A 98 3.74 -2.71 -14.40
CA ASP A 98 3.35 -2.28 -15.74
C ASP A 98 2.17 -1.29 -15.65
N SER A 99 2.30 -0.12 -16.28
CA SER A 99 1.24 0.89 -16.30
C SER A 99 -0.04 0.42 -17.02
N ASN A 100 0.06 -0.63 -17.83
CA ASN A 100 -1.07 -1.25 -18.52
C ASN A 100 -1.46 -2.61 -17.91
N TYR A 101 -1.02 -2.94 -16.70
CA TYR A 101 -1.22 -4.26 -16.09
C TYR A 101 -2.65 -4.80 -16.22
N PHE A 102 -3.66 -4.00 -15.84
CA PHE A 102 -5.07 -4.41 -15.94
C PHE A 102 -5.54 -4.68 -17.37
N GLU A 103 -5.04 -3.95 -18.36
CA GLU A 103 -5.34 -4.23 -19.77
C GLU A 103 -4.63 -5.51 -20.24
N GLN A 104 -3.40 -5.73 -19.79
CA GLN A 104 -2.61 -6.89 -20.18
C GLN A 104 -3.18 -8.20 -19.60
N ILE A 105 -3.71 -8.22 -18.38
CA ILE A 105 -4.29 -9.43 -17.78
C ILE A 105 -5.66 -9.83 -18.39
N LYS A 106 -6.27 -8.95 -19.20
CA LYS A 106 -7.47 -9.29 -19.99
C LYS A 106 -7.20 -10.30 -21.10
N GLN A 107 -5.95 -10.43 -21.55
CA GLN A 107 -5.53 -11.37 -22.60
C GLN A 107 -6.04 -12.80 -22.36
N ALA A 108 -6.16 -13.56 -23.44
CA ALA A 108 -6.52 -14.97 -23.38
C ALA A 108 -5.49 -15.77 -22.58
N SER A 109 -5.96 -16.83 -21.90
CA SER A 109 -5.13 -17.69 -21.04
C SER A 109 -3.95 -18.33 -21.78
N SER A 110 -3.99 -18.44 -23.11
CA SER A 110 -2.88 -18.93 -23.93
C SER A 110 -1.71 -17.95 -24.04
N SER A 111 -1.98 -16.64 -24.01
CA SER A 111 -0.97 -15.57 -24.17
C SER A 111 -0.50 -14.99 -22.83
N LEU A 112 -1.36 -15.07 -21.83
CA LEU A 112 -1.10 -14.55 -20.49
C LEU A 112 0.21 -15.05 -19.83
N PRO A 113 0.64 -16.33 -19.99
CA PRO A 113 1.89 -16.80 -19.40
C PRO A 113 3.13 -16.02 -19.89
N PHE A 114 3.17 -15.64 -21.17
CA PHE A 114 4.28 -14.86 -21.71
C PHE A 114 4.36 -13.48 -21.06
N TYR A 115 3.20 -12.82 -20.93
CA TYR A 115 3.09 -11.54 -20.25
C TYR A 115 3.55 -11.62 -18.79
N LEU A 116 2.99 -12.56 -18.01
CA LEU A 116 3.31 -12.75 -16.60
C LEU A 116 4.81 -13.08 -16.39
N ASN A 117 5.39 -13.91 -17.27
CA ASN A 117 6.82 -14.21 -17.22
C ASN A 117 7.70 -12.96 -17.46
N LYS A 118 7.32 -12.09 -18.41
CA LYS A 118 8.00 -10.81 -18.64
C LYS A 118 7.84 -9.88 -17.44
N HIS A 119 6.64 -9.75 -16.89
CA HIS A 119 6.35 -8.93 -15.71
C HIS A 119 7.19 -9.36 -14.50
N ARG A 120 7.24 -10.68 -14.24
CA ARG A 120 8.05 -11.27 -13.18
C ARG A 120 9.54 -11.00 -13.37
N ALA A 121 10.06 -11.14 -14.58
CA ALA A 121 11.47 -10.86 -14.87
C ALA A 121 11.84 -9.39 -14.62
N LEU A 122 10.95 -8.45 -14.93
CA LEU A 122 11.16 -7.02 -14.63
C LEU A 122 11.08 -6.74 -13.13
N SER A 123 10.16 -7.40 -12.42
CA SER A 123 10.06 -7.32 -10.96
C SER A 123 11.32 -7.85 -10.26
N LEU A 124 11.86 -8.98 -10.71
CA LEU A 124 13.11 -9.53 -10.18
C LEU A 124 14.30 -8.60 -10.42
N LYS A 125 14.36 -7.92 -11.58
CA LYS A 125 15.41 -6.91 -11.84
C LYS A 125 15.34 -5.75 -10.83
N GLN A 126 14.15 -5.31 -10.44
CA GLN A 126 13.99 -4.30 -9.38
C GLN A 126 14.49 -4.83 -8.03
N ALA A 127 14.12 -6.06 -7.67
CA ALA A 127 14.61 -6.67 -6.43
C ALA A 127 16.15 -6.77 -6.40
N GLN A 128 16.77 -7.17 -7.52
CA GLN A 128 18.23 -7.21 -7.66
C GLN A 128 18.87 -5.82 -7.54
N HIS A 129 18.27 -4.80 -8.16
CA HIS A 129 18.76 -3.42 -8.04
C HIS A 129 18.74 -2.92 -6.59
N TRP A 130 17.73 -3.33 -5.81
CA TRP A 130 17.56 -2.97 -4.41
C TRP A 130 18.23 -3.93 -3.41
N GLN A 131 18.99 -4.91 -3.89
CA GLN A 131 19.63 -5.92 -3.04
C GLN A 131 20.55 -5.29 -1.97
N GLY A 132 21.25 -4.20 -2.30
CA GLY A 132 22.08 -3.48 -1.33
C GLY A 132 21.27 -2.94 -0.14
N PHE A 133 20.11 -2.33 -0.39
CA PHE A 133 19.23 -1.85 0.68
C PHE A 133 18.60 -3.00 1.47
N SER A 134 18.34 -4.15 0.83
CA SER A 134 17.75 -5.33 1.49
C SER A 134 18.59 -5.90 2.64
N GLN A 135 19.88 -5.55 2.69
CA GLN A 135 20.81 -5.95 3.76
C GLN A 135 20.79 -4.99 4.97
N THR A 136 20.01 -3.90 4.90
CA THR A 136 19.94 -2.91 5.99
C THR A 136 18.87 -3.29 7.02
N PRO A 137 19.00 -2.90 8.30
CA PRO A 137 17.97 -3.16 9.31
C PRO A 137 16.61 -2.48 9.04
N ALA A 138 16.58 -1.49 8.16
CA ALA A 138 15.35 -0.79 7.80
C ALA A 138 14.52 -1.59 6.78
N PHE A 139 15.11 -2.52 6.04
CA PHE A 139 14.38 -3.35 5.09
C PHE A 139 13.39 -4.27 5.82
N ALA A 140 12.13 -4.25 5.40
CA ALA A 140 11.06 -5.03 6.02
C ALA A 140 10.38 -6.03 5.07
N GLY A 141 10.92 -6.18 3.86
CA GLY A 141 10.42 -7.14 2.88
C GLY A 141 10.15 -6.53 1.51
N TRP A 142 9.79 -7.42 0.59
CA TRP A 142 9.41 -7.09 -0.77
C TRP A 142 7.90 -6.90 -0.89
N TYR A 143 7.47 -5.95 -1.71
CA TYR A 143 6.06 -5.75 -2.05
C TYR A 143 5.86 -6.01 -3.56
N ILE A 144 5.13 -7.07 -3.90
CA ILE A 144 4.72 -7.33 -5.28
C ILE A 144 3.71 -6.25 -5.66
N SER A 145 4.09 -5.42 -6.62
CA SER A 145 3.38 -4.17 -6.94
C SER A 145 2.10 -4.35 -7.73
N GLU A 146 1.93 -5.50 -8.39
CA GLU A 146 0.68 -5.82 -9.08
C GLU A 146 -0.44 -6.10 -8.07
N GLU A 147 -1.63 -5.58 -8.35
CA GLU A 147 -2.80 -5.74 -7.48
C GLU A 147 -3.71 -6.85 -8.02
N ILE A 148 -4.31 -7.62 -7.12
CA ILE A 148 -5.21 -8.71 -7.49
C ILE A 148 -6.66 -8.29 -7.25
N ASP A 149 -7.52 -8.46 -8.24
CA ASP A 149 -8.96 -8.17 -8.11
C ASP A 149 -9.84 -9.42 -8.19
N ASP A 150 -11.12 -9.26 -7.89
CA ASP A 150 -12.12 -10.31 -8.03
C ASP A 150 -12.77 -10.37 -9.42
N TYR A 151 -12.31 -9.56 -10.38
CA TYR A 151 -12.90 -9.45 -11.71
C TYR A 151 -12.14 -10.28 -12.76
N HIS A 152 -10.82 -10.09 -12.88
CA HIS A 152 -10.01 -10.69 -13.94
C HIS A 152 -9.65 -12.15 -13.69
N TRP A 153 -9.71 -12.59 -12.44
CA TRP A 153 -9.22 -13.92 -11.99
C TRP A 153 -10.35 -14.90 -11.67
N GLN A 154 -11.56 -14.64 -12.18
CA GLN A 154 -12.75 -15.48 -11.99
C GLN A 154 -12.65 -16.81 -12.72
N ASP A 155 -12.03 -16.81 -13.91
CA ASP A 155 -11.83 -18.01 -14.71
C ASP A 155 -10.83 -18.96 -14.04
N TYR A 156 -11.15 -20.25 -14.04
CA TYR A 156 -10.33 -21.27 -13.37
C TYR A 156 -8.91 -21.31 -13.93
N GLN A 157 -8.77 -21.25 -15.26
CA GLN A 157 -7.45 -21.34 -15.90
C GLN A 157 -6.62 -20.09 -15.61
N LYS A 158 -7.19 -18.88 -15.72
CA LYS A 158 -6.50 -17.64 -15.32
C LYS A 158 -6.12 -17.66 -13.85
N ASN A 159 -6.99 -18.18 -12.98
CA ASN A 159 -6.69 -18.33 -11.57
C ASN A 159 -5.49 -19.25 -11.33
N GLN A 160 -5.37 -20.37 -12.05
CA GLN A 160 -4.17 -21.23 -11.96
C GLN A 160 -2.91 -20.48 -12.40
N LEU A 161 -2.96 -19.77 -13.53
CA LEU A 161 -1.84 -18.97 -14.02
C LEU A 161 -1.40 -17.88 -13.03
N LEU A 162 -2.35 -17.25 -12.34
CA LEU A 162 -2.05 -16.31 -11.27
C LEU A 162 -1.27 -16.98 -10.14
N ILE A 163 -1.74 -18.14 -9.66
CA ILE A 163 -1.08 -18.84 -8.55
C ILE A 163 0.32 -19.33 -8.94
N GLU A 164 0.49 -19.83 -10.17
CA GLU A 164 1.81 -20.22 -10.69
C GLU A 164 2.76 -19.03 -10.76
N HIS A 165 2.29 -17.88 -11.27
CA HIS A 165 3.08 -16.65 -11.35
C HIS A 165 3.47 -16.11 -9.97
N LEU A 166 2.54 -16.05 -9.01
CA LEU A 166 2.83 -15.61 -7.65
C LEU A 166 3.76 -16.57 -6.91
N SER A 167 3.61 -17.88 -7.12
CA SER A 167 4.51 -18.89 -6.54
C SER A 167 5.93 -18.73 -7.07
N ALA A 168 6.09 -18.62 -8.39
CA ALA A 168 7.40 -18.40 -9.01
C ALA A 168 8.02 -17.05 -8.59
N SER A 169 7.21 -15.99 -8.47
CA SER A 169 7.68 -14.68 -8.00
C SER A 169 8.17 -14.75 -6.56
N TYR A 170 7.41 -15.40 -5.68
CA TYR A 170 7.80 -15.63 -4.28
C TYR A 170 9.11 -16.42 -4.18
N GLU A 171 9.23 -17.53 -4.91
CA GLU A 171 10.44 -18.37 -4.87
C GLU A 171 11.69 -17.61 -5.34
N GLN A 172 11.59 -16.81 -6.40
CA GLN A 172 12.70 -16.00 -6.88
C GLN A 172 13.12 -14.92 -5.87
N LEU A 173 12.16 -14.31 -5.17
CA LEU A 173 12.45 -13.36 -4.10
C LEU A 173 13.10 -14.04 -2.89
N GLN A 174 12.64 -15.24 -2.51
CA GLN A 174 13.27 -16.03 -1.43
C GLN A 174 14.68 -16.49 -1.79
N GLN A 175 14.96 -16.80 -3.05
CA GLN A 175 16.33 -17.10 -3.50
C GLN A 175 17.25 -15.89 -3.38
N LEU A 176 16.74 -14.70 -3.68
CA LEU A 176 17.51 -13.46 -3.63
C LEU A 176 17.71 -12.96 -2.18
N THR A 177 16.68 -13.07 -1.35
CA THR A 177 16.66 -12.61 0.03
C THR A 177 15.92 -13.63 0.91
N PRO A 178 16.62 -14.70 1.35
CA PRO A 178 16.01 -15.75 2.16
C PRO A 178 15.30 -15.20 3.40
N GLU A 179 14.14 -15.76 3.73
CA GLU A 179 13.33 -15.42 4.91
C GLU A 179 12.71 -14.01 4.89
N ALA A 180 13.04 -13.17 3.91
CA ALA A 180 12.44 -11.85 3.76
C ALA A 180 10.92 -12.00 3.53
N PRO A 181 10.07 -11.28 4.30
CA PRO A 181 8.64 -11.26 4.05
C PRO A 181 8.33 -10.74 2.64
N VAL A 182 7.30 -11.31 2.01
CA VAL A 182 6.79 -10.84 0.73
C VAL A 182 5.32 -10.47 0.90
N TYR A 183 4.96 -9.29 0.44
CA TYR A 183 3.62 -8.72 0.55
C TYR A 183 3.01 -8.53 -0.83
N ILE A 184 1.68 -8.56 -0.90
CA ILE A 184 0.89 -8.19 -2.07
C ILE A 184 -0.42 -7.57 -1.59
N SER A 185 -1.05 -6.71 -2.39
CA SER A 185 -2.41 -6.27 -2.11
C SER A 185 -3.45 -6.80 -3.11
N ALA A 186 -4.68 -6.88 -2.62
CA ALA A 186 -5.85 -7.21 -3.41
C ALA A 186 -6.99 -6.22 -3.11
N TYR A 187 -7.92 -6.05 -4.03
CA TYR A 187 -9.16 -5.29 -3.82
C TYR A 187 -10.37 -6.06 -4.34
N LEU A 188 -11.57 -5.65 -3.93
CA LEU A 188 -12.83 -6.29 -4.32
C LEU A 188 -13.75 -5.27 -4.97
N GLY A 189 -14.22 -5.56 -6.19
CA GLY A 189 -15.24 -4.81 -6.91
C GLY A 189 -16.64 -5.43 -6.80
N GLY A 190 -16.78 -6.60 -6.16
CA GLY A 190 -18.06 -7.27 -5.96
C GLY A 190 -18.45 -8.22 -7.08
N HIS A 191 -17.45 -8.70 -7.82
CA HIS A 191 -17.61 -9.57 -8.98
C HIS A 191 -17.63 -11.06 -8.61
N LEU A 192 -17.04 -11.44 -7.47
CA LEU A 192 -17.11 -12.80 -6.94
C LEU A 192 -17.97 -12.85 -5.67
N PRO A 193 -18.85 -13.87 -5.51
CA PRO A 193 -19.48 -14.14 -4.22
C PRO A 193 -18.44 -14.23 -3.08
N VAL A 194 -18.79 -13.76 -1.88
CA VAL A 194 -17.89 -13.67 -0.71
C VAL A 194 -17.06 -14.95 -0.48
N VAL A 195 -17.69 -16.12 -0.58
CA VAL A 195 -17.00 -17.41 -0.39
C VAL A 195 -15.91 -17.64 -1.45
N LYS A 196 -16.16 -17.27 -2.71
CA LYS A 196 -15.17 -17.38 -3.80
C LYS A 196 -14.08 -16.33 -3.68
N ALA A 197 -14.42 -15.10 -3.29
CA ALA A 197 -13.45 -14.05 -3.02
C ALA A 197 -12.49 -14.47 -1.89
N ARG A 198 -13.02 -14.98 -0.77
CA ARG A 198 -12.21 -15.54 0.33
C ARG A 198 -11.30 -16.66 -0.16
N HIS A 199 -11.82 -17.58 -0.97
CA HIS A 199 -11.01 -18.68 -1.51
C HIS A 199 -9.89 -18.18 -2.44
N LEU A 200 -10.15 -17.17 -3.29
CA LEU A 200 -9.10 -16.52 -4.09
C LEU A 200 -8.01 -15.94 -3.17
N LEU A 201 -8.38 -15.16 -2.15
CA LEU A 201 -7.45 -14.57 -1.18
C LEU A 201 -6.62 -15.64 -0.44
N GLN A 202 -7.24 -16.76 -0.07
CA GLN A 202 -6.55 -17.90 0.53
C GLN A 202 -5.53 -18.52 -0.42
N ARG A 203 -5.89 -18.70 -1.70
CA ARG A 203 -4.97 -19.25 -2.69
C ARG A 203 -3.77 -18.34 -2.93
N ILE A 204 -3.98 -17.04 -3.12
CA ILE A 204 -2.87 -16.11 -3.34
C ILE A 204 -1.98 -15.96 -2.10
N SER A 205 -2.46 -16.27 -0.89
CA SER A 205 -1.62 -16.30 0.31
C SER A 205 -0.52 -17.37 0.26
N LEU A 206 -0.60 -18.33 -0.67
CA LEU A 206 0.35 -19.44 -0.80
C LEU A 206 0.56 -20.17 0.53
N GLN A 207 -0.55 -20.52 1.20
CA GLN A 207 -0.55 -21.14 2.53
C GLN A 207 0.11 -20.24 3.60
N GLY A 208 -0.09 -18.92 3.50
CA GLY A 208 0.41 -17.92 4.46
C GLY A 208 1.85 -17.43 4.22
N LYS A 209 2.52 -17.94 3.18
CA LYS A 209 3.86 -17.50 2.75
C LYS A 209 3.84 -16.07 2.21
N LEU A 210 2.86 -15.76 1.36
CA LEU A 210 2.64 -14.43 0.81
C LEU A 210 1.68 -13.66 1.72
N LYS A 211 2.12 -12.50 2.22
CA LYS A 211 1.34 -11.64 3.11
C LYS A 211 0.37 -10.80 2.29
N VAL A 212 -0.89 -11.22 2.26
CA VAL A 212 -1.95 -10.55 1.48
C VAL A 212 -2.55 -9.41 2.30
N TRP A 213 -2.60 -8.20 1.75
CA TRP A 213 -3.38 -7.11 2.31
C TRP A 213 -4.62 -6.82 1.46
N LEU A 214 -5.78 -6.74 2.10
CA LEU A 214 -7.03 -6.42 1.41
C LEU A 214 -7.31 -4.92 1.51
N GLN A 215 -7.47 -4.24 0.38
CA GLN A 215 -7.90 -2.85 0.32
C GLN A 215 -9.37 -2.72 0.71
N ASP A 216 -9.72 -1.69 1.47
CA ASP A 216 -11.07 -1.49 2.00
C ASP A 216 -12.07 -0.91 1.01
N GLY A 217 -11.60 -0.42 -0.15
CA GLY A 217 -12.43 0.12 -1.22
C GLY A 217 -13.20 1.38 -0.84
N VAL A 218 -12.85 2.04 0.26
CA VAL A 218 -13.55 3.26 0.72
C VAL A 218 -13.35 4.42 -0.26
N GLY A 219 -12.12 4.60 -0.73
CA GLY A 219 -11.75 5.73 -1.56
C GLY A 219 -12.25 5.61 -2.99
N THR A 220 -12.20 4.41 -3.57
CA THR A 220 -12.82 4.16 -4.90
C THR A 220 -14.35 4.17 -4.83
N GLY A 221 -14.91 3.74 -3.70
CA GLY A 221 -16.35 3.51 -3.56
C GLY A 221 -16.85 2.49 -4.57
N ALA A 222 -16.05 1.46 -4.85
CA ALA A 222 -16.40 0.32 -5.71
C ALA A 222 -17.50 -0.54 -5.09
N LEU A 223 -17.49 -0.63 -3.75
CA LEU A 223 -18.50 -1.34 -2.96
C LEU A 223 -19.27 -0.34 -2.08
N SER A 224 -20.57 -0.60 -1.89
CA SER A 224 -21.37 0.12 -0.89
C SER A 224 -20.87 -0.18 0.53
N HIS A 225 -21.32 0.58 1.53
CA HIS A 225 -21.02 0.27 2.93
C HIS A 225 -21.47 -1.16 3.31
N SER A 226 -22.73 -1.52 3.03
CA SER A 226 -23.28 -2.84 3.35
C SER A 226 -22.55 -3.99 2.64
N GLN A 227 -22.14 -3.78 1.38
CA GLN A 227 -21.34 -4.77 0.66
C GLN A 227 -19.96 -4.96 1.28
N ARG A 228 -19.29 -3.87 1.66
CA ARG A 228 -18.00 -3.95 2.36
C ARG A 228 -18.12 -4.70 3.68
N GLU A 229 -19.13 -4.40 4.52
CA GLU A 229 -19.30 -5.17 5.76
C GLU A 229 -19.50 -6.65 5.47
N MET A 230 -20.31 -6.99 4.46
CA MET A 230 -20.58 -8.37 4.08
C MET A 230 -19.30 -9.11 3.63
N TYR A 231 -18.47 -8.50 2.77
CA TYR A 231 -17.21 -9.10 2.34
C TYR A 231 -16.24 -9.27 3.50
N PHE A 232 -16.00 -8.19 4.27
CA PHE A 232 -15.00 -8.21 5.32
C PHE A 232 -15.41 -9.13 6.49
N ASN A 233 -16.68 -9.18 6.87
CA ASN A 233 -17.16 -10.14 7.89
C ASN A 233 -17.09 -11.60 7.42
N GLY A 234 -17.14 -11.85 6.11
CA GLY A 234 -16.99 -13.18 5.54
C GLY A 234 -15.54 -13.61 5.30
N ILE A 235 -14.61 -12.66 5.24
CA ILE A 235 -13.19 -12.87 4.93
C ILE A 235 -12.34 -12.85 6.20
N PHE A 236 -12.57 -11.89 7.09
CA PHE A 236 -11.86 -11.73 8.35
C PHE A 236 -12.61 -12.39 9.52
N SER A 237 -11.86 -12.80 10.53
CA SER A 237 -12.31 -13.39 11.77
C SER A 237 -11.35 -13.04 12.90
N CYS A 238 -11.87 -12.42 13.97
CA CYS A 238 -11.12 -12.20 15.20
C CYS A 238 -10.78 -13.51 15.95
N ALA A 239 -11.43 -14.63 15.60
CA ALA A 239 -11.25 -15.90 16.29
C ALA A 239 -10.11 -16.77 15.70
N SER A 240 -9.70 -16.53 14.45
CA SER A 240 -8.67 -17.33 13.79
C SER A 240 -7.97 -16.57 12.67
N GLU A 241 -6.64 -16.54 12.72
CA GLU A 241 -5.77 -16.00 11.66
C GLU A 241 -5.56 -16.93 10.47
N GLN A 242 -6.00 -18.18 10.56
CA GLN A 242 -5.76 -19.14 9.51
C GLN A 242 -6.60 -18.84 8.26
N GLY A 243 -5.93 -18.59 7.14
CA GLY A 243 -6.57 -18.40 5.84
C GLY A 243 -7.27 -17.07 5.66
N GLN A 244 -7.00 -16.07 6.50
CA GLN A 244 -7.42 -14.68 6.29
C GLN A 244 -6.25 -13.83 5.76
N PRO A 245 -6.55 -12.69 5.10
CA PRO A 245 -5.51 -11.74 4.72
C PRO A 245 -4.68 -11.30 5.93
N SER A 246 -3.39 -11.07 5.72
CA SER A 246 -2.43 -10.63 6.75
C SER A 246 -2.62 -9.17 7.18
N GLY A 247 -3.55 -8.44 6.57
CA GLY A 247 -3.83 -7.07 6.93
C GLY A 247 -4.84 -6.38 6.02
N ILE A 248 -5.10 -5.13 6.36
CA ILE A 248 -6.01 -4.24 5.63
C ILE A 248 -5.25 -3.01 5.11
N VAL A 249 -5.59 -2.56 3.91
CA VAL A 249 -5.17 -1.25 3.40
C VAL A 249 -6.35 -0.29 3.47
N LEU A 250 -6.21 0.76 4.26
CA LEU A 250 -7.21 1.79 4.45
C LEU A 250 -7.01 2.92 3.43
N GLU A 251 -7.95 3.13 2.53
CA GLU A 251 -7.90 4.18 1.51
C GLU A 251 -8.25 5.55 2.13
N ARG A 252 -7.24 6.42 2.31
CA ARG A 252 -7.32 7.79 2.86
C ARG A 252 -7.78 8.84 1.83
N PHE A 253 -8.35 8.42 0.71
CA PHE A 253 -8.78 9.31 -0.37
C PHE A 253 -10.26 9.14 -0.70
N ARG A 254 -10.78 10.01 -1.56
CA ARG A 254 -12.05 9.86 -2.26
C ARG A 254 -11.81 10.07 -3.73
N GLN A 255 -12.20 9.11 -4.56
CA GLN A 255 -12.12 9.23 -6.00
C GLN A 255 -13.16 10.22 -6.52
N ASN A 256 -12.73 11.13 -7.39
CA ASN A 256 -13.62 11.98 -8.16
C ASN A 256 -14.17 11.19 -9.34
N LYS A 257 -15.41 10.69 -9.21
CA LYS A 257 -16.09 9.91 -10.24
C LYS A 257 -16.50 10.71 -11.49
N GLN A 258 -16.34 12.04 -11.46
CA GLN A 258 -16.69 12.93 -12.57
C GLN A 258 -15.48 13.27 -13.46
N ALA A 259 -14.27 12.87 -13.07
CA ALA A 259 -13.06 13.14 -13.85
C ALA A 259 -12.90 12.14 -15.01
N ASP A 260 -12.40 12.61 -16.15
CA ASP A 260 -12.14 11.79 -17.35
C ASP A 260 -11.00 10.77 -17.16
N SER A 261 -10.21 10.95 -16.11
CA SER A 261 -9.13 10.05 -15.68
C SER A 261 -9.14 9.93 -14.16
N PHE A 262 -8.41 8.97 -13.61
CA PHE A 262 -8.35 8.80 -12.15
C PHE A 262 -7.87 10.09 -11.47
N ALA A 263 -8.76 10.70 -10.69
CA ALA A 263 -8.49 11.83 -9.84
C ALA A 263 -9.06 11.54 -8.46
N ALA A 264 -8.36 11.99 -7.42
CA ALA A 264 -8.77 11.75 -6.05
C ALA A 264 -8.28 12.87 -5.14
N GLU A 265 -9.03 13.11 -4.07
CA GLU A 265 -8.74 14.07 -3.03
C GLU A 265 -8.66 13.38 -1.67
N PRO A 266 -8.04 13.99 -0.65
CA PRO A 266 -8.07 13.44 0.70
C PRO A 266 -9.51 13.24 1.19
N ALA A 267 -9.78 12.10 1.82
CA ALA A 267 -11.02 11.89 2.55
C ALA A 267 -11.22 12.95 3.65
N GLU A 268 -12.47 13.27 3.98
CA GLU A 268 -12.76 14.14 5.12
C GLU A 268 -12.34 13.49 6.43
N ASN A 269 -11.77 14.28 7.36
CA ASN A 269 -11.24 13.76 8.62
C ASN A 269 -12.28 12.98 9.43
N ALA A 270 -13.54 13.44 9.46
CA ALA A 270 -14.61 12.74 10.16
C ALA A 270 -14.85 11.32 9.62
N HIS A 271 -14.92 11.18 8.28
CA HIS A 271 -15.05 9.87 7.64
C HIS A 271 -13.82 9.00 7.83
N TRP A 272 -12.62 9.60 7.79
CA TRP A 272 -11.37 8.88 8.02
C TRP A 272 -11.29 8.26 9.42
N TYR A 273 -11.65 9.00 10.47
CA TYR A 273 -11.66 8.44 11.83
C TYR A 273 -12.69 7.34 12.00
N GLN A 274 -13.88 7.49 11.39
CA GLN A 274 -14.90 6.43 11.38
C GLN A 274 -14.39 5.17 10.67
N GLN A 275 -13.71 5.31 9.53
CA GLN A 275 -13.10 4.21 8.80
C GLN A 275 -12.05 3.46 9.63
N ILE A 276 -11.17 4.18 10.33
CA ILE A 276 -10.20 3.57 11.26
C ILE A 276 -10.93 2.78 12.34
N GLU A 277 -11.90 3.38 13.03
CA GLU A 277 -12.62 2.72 14.12
C GLU A 277 -13.38 1.48 13.64
N TRP A 278 -14.05 1.58 12.49
CA TRP A 278 -14.80 0.47 11.92
C TRP A 278 -13.90 -0.71 11.54
N SER A 279 -12.70 -0.43 10.98
CA SER A 279 -11.76 -1.48 10.58
C SER A 279 -11.27 -2.36 11.74
N LYS A 280 -11.33 -1.87 12.99
CA LYS A 280 -10.93 -2.64 14.18
C LYS A 280 -11.82 -3.86 14.42
N ALA A 281 -13.08 -3.82 13.98
CA ALA A 281 -14.02 -4.92 14.14
C ALA A 281 -13.58 -6.20 13.41
N TRP A 282 -12.68 -6.09 12.43
CA TRP A 282 -12.18 -7.22 11.65
C TRP A 282 -10.86 -7.79 12.17
N CYS A 283 -10.32 -7.24 13.26
CA CYS A 283 -9.06 -7.67 13.89
C CYS A 283 -7.91 -7.94 12.88
N PRO A 284 -7.61 -7.01 11.95
CA PRO A 284 -6.53 -7.22 11.01
C PRO A 284 -5.19 -7.32 11.77
N SER A 285 -4.35 -8.30 11.43
CA SER A 285 -3.03 -8.45 12.05
C SER A 285 -2.07 -7.29 11.73
N GLN A 286 -2.31 -6.61 10.60
CA GLN A 286 -1.57 -5.41 10.19
C GLN A 286 -2.50 -4.41 9.50
N SER A 287 -2.16 -3.13 9.60
CA SER A 287 -2.87 -2.08 8.88
C SER A 287 -1.88 -1.27 8.04
N ALA A 288 -2.32 -0.87 6.86
CA ALA A 288 -1.63 0.07 6.00
C ALA A 288 -2.58 1.22 5.63
N VAL A 289 -2.02 2.39 5.33
CA VAL A 289 -2.76 3.56 4.87
C VAL A 289 -2.34 3.89 3.44
N PHE A 290 -3.32 3.99 2.56
CA PHE A 290 -3.14 4.39 1.18
C PHE A 290 -3.75 5.78 0.94
N SER A 291 -2.98 6.83 0.71
CA SER A 291 -1.52 6.88 0.60
C SER A 291 -1.00 8.19 1.19
N LEU A 292 0.33 8.27 1.34
CA LEU A 292 1.10 9.36 1.95
C LEU A 292 0.65 10.75 1.49
N ARG A 293 0.36 10.91 0.20
CA ARG A 293 -0.07 12.18 -0.41
C ARG A 293 -1.36 12.74 0.19
N TYR A 294 -2.23 11.87 0.67
CA TYR A 294 -3.53 12.24 1.22
C TYR A 294 -3.48 12.52 2.73
N LEU A 295 -2.32 12.39 3.36
CA LEU A 295 -2.12 12.73 4.76
C LEU A 295 -1.85 14.24 4.93
N THR A 296 -2.53 14.83 5.89
CA THR A 296 -2.39 16.22 6.33
C THR A 296 -0.95 16.52 6.72
N LEU A 297 -0.29 15.61 7.44
CA LEU A 297 1.12 15.74 7.82
C LEU A 297 2.07 15.90 6.63
N ALA A 298 1.71 15.41 5.45
CA ALA A 298 2.53 15.46 4.25
C ALA A 298 2.06 16.50 3.22
N LYS A 299 0.89 17.12 3.43
CA LYS A 299 0.23 18.02 2.47
C LYS A 299 1.14 19.12 1.94
N GLN A 300 1.96 19.72 2.80
CA GLN A 300 2.87 20.81 2.41
C GLN A 300 3.96 20.36 1.41
N ALA A 301 4.37 19.09 1.43
CA ALA A 301 5.33 18.56 0.48
C ALA A 301 4.68 18.29 -0.89
N PHE A 302 3.43 17.82 -0.90
CA PHE A 302 2.76 17.35 -2.12
C PHE A 302 1.86 18.37 -2.81
N THR A 303 1.67 19.56 -2.24
CA THR A 303 0.91 20.63 -2.90
C THR A 303 1.83 21.33 -3.91
N PRO A 304 1.49 21.37 -5.21
CA PRO A 304 2.26 22.11 -6.20
C PRO A 304 2.38 23.58 -5.78
N LYS A 305 3.59 24.14 -5.89
CA LYS A 305 3.81 25.58 -5.71
C LYS A 305 3.48 26.36 -6.97
#